data_AF-A0A2E0SIV5-F1
#
_entry.id   AF-A0A2E0SIV5-F1
#
_cell.length_a   1.000
_cell.length_b   1.000
_cell.length_c   1.000
_cell.angle_alpha   90.00
_cell.angle_beta   90.00
_cell.angle_gamma   90.00
#
_symmetry.space_group_name_H-M   'P 1'
#
loop_
_entity.id
_entity.type
_entity.pdbx_description
1 polymer ?
#
loop_
_entity_poly.entity_id
_entity_poly.type
_entity_poly.pdbx_seq_one_letter_code
_entity_poly.pdbx_strand_id
1 'polypeptide(L)'
;MTELNSMIAGDLDLCFADWGKTVTLRRVSEVFDPVSQLINETYDDASAVAIPGHASIGLTDGTAGQHFAGEASFFVRAGEYPFALNVSNARLEYEDTWFYIEAVRECGADLLQLTCRRMETGPDED
;
A
#
# COMPACT_ATOMS: atom_id res chain seq x y z
N MET A 1 17.72 -8.74 -25.89
CA MET A 1 16.89 -8.78 -24.66
C MET A 1 16.34 -7.39 -24.28
N THR A 2 16.38 -6.42 -25.20
CA THR A 2 16.06 -4.99 -24.94
C THR A 2 14.68 -4.60 -25.49
N GLU A 3 14.24 -5.21 -26.59
CA GLU A 3 12.94 -4.90 -27.21
C GLU A 3 11.76 -5.41 -26.37
N LEU A 4 11.86 -6.61 -25.81
CA LEU A 4 10.79 -7.19 -24.98
C LEU A 4 10.52 -6.34 -23.71
N ASN A 5 11.58 -5.87 -23.06
CA ASN A 5 11.46 -5.00 -21.89
C ASN A 5 10.84 -3.64 -22.24
N SER A 6 11.14 -3.11 -23.43
CA SER A 6 10.56 -1.84 -23.91
C SER A 6 9.08 -1.97 -24.25
N MET A 7 8.63 -3.12 -24.76
CA MET A 7 7.21 -3.38 -25.02
C MET A 7 6.43 -3.54 -23.72
N ILE A 8 6.97 -4.28 -22.73
CA ILE A 8 6.33 -4.45 -21.42
C ILE A 8 6.20 -3.11 -20.68
N ALA A 9 7.23 -2.25 -20.73
CA ALA A 9 7.16 -0.92 -20.12
C ALA A 9 6.08 -0.04 -20.75
N GLY A 10 5.98 -0.03 -22.09
CA GLY A 10 4.94 0.72 -22.80
C GLY A 10 3.52 0.23 -22.50
N ASP A 11 3.32 -1.08 -22.40
CA ASP A 11 2.03 -1.67 -22.02
C ASP A 11 1.66 -1.32 -20.57
N LEU A 12 2.63 -1.35 -19.64
CA LEU A 12 2.40 -0.92 -18.26
C LEU A 12 2.05 0.57 -18.19
N ASP A 13 2.71 1.43 -18.97
CA ASP A 13 2.36 2.84 -19.05
C ASP A 13 0.91 3.06 -19.46
N LEU A 14 0.42 2.30 -20.44
CA LEU A 14 -0.96 2.34 -20.88
C LEU A 14 -1.91 1.85 -19.76
N CYS A 15 -1.60 0.76 -19.07
CA CYS A 15 -2.41 0.25 -17.97
C CYS A 15 -2.57 1.26 -16.82
N PHE A 16 -1.49 1.94 -16.44
CA PHE A 16 -1.55 2.98 -15.40
C PHE A 16 -2.27 4.24 -15.88
N ALA A 17 -2.20 4.58 -17.17
CA ALA A 17 -2.97 5.69 -17.73
C ALA A 17 -4.48 5.41 -17.74
N ASP A 18 -4.89 4.17 -18.04
CA ASP A 18 -6.30 3.78 -18.16
C ASP A 18 -6.95 3.45 -16.81
N TRP A 19 -6.21 2.78 -15.91
CA TRP A 19 -6.75 2.22 -14.66
C TRP A 19 -6.11 2.78 -13.40
N GLY A 20 -5.03 3.55 -13.52
CA GLY A 20 -4.34 4.14 -12.39
C GLY A 20 -5.24 5.10 -11.62
N LYS A 21 -5.09 5.07 -10.29
CA LYS A 21 -5.76 5.94 -9.35
C LYS A 21 -4.73 6.60 -8.44
N THR A 22 -4.93 7.87 -8.16
CA THR A 22 -4.11 8.57 -7.16
C THR A 22 -4.38 7.96 -5.79
N VAL A 23 -3.31 7.62 -5.08
CA VAL A 23 -3.33 7.14 -3.69
C VAL A 23 -2.36 7.97 -2.86
N THR A 24 -2.62 8.06 -1.55
CA THR A 24 -1.68 8.64 -0.58
C THR A 24 -0.97 7.50 0.13
N LEU A 25 0.35 7.41 -0.01
CA LEU A 25 1.18 6.50 0.76
C LEU A 25 1.67 7.26 2.00
N ARG A 26 1.49 6.70 3.19
CA ARG A 26 1.92 7.30 4.46
C ARG A 26 2.87 6.37 5.17
N ARG A 27 4.03 6.88 5.57
CA ARG A 27 4.93 6.21 6.50
C ARG A 27 4.75 6.81 7.88
N VAL A 28 4.48 5.94 8.86
CA VAL A 28 4.51 6.33 10.28
C VAL A 28 5.88 5.99 10.85
N SER A 29 6.58 7.00 11.36
CA SER A 29 7.82 6.80 12.12
C SER A 29 7.55 7.08 13.59
N GLU A 30 7.76 6.07 14.43
CA GLU A 30 7.60 6.18 15.88
C GLU A 30 8.97 6.43 16.53
N VAL A 31 9.08 7.52 17.28
CA VAL A 31 10.27 7.82 18.07
C VAL A 31 9.87 7.85 19.54
N PHE A 32 10.37 6.88 20.31
CA PHE A 32 10.22 6.88 21.76
C PHE A 32 11.15 7.92 22.38
N ASP A 33 10.58 8.91 23.06
CA ASP A 33 11.34 9.88 23.85
C ASP A 33 11.51 9.36 25.28
N PRO A 34 12.75 9.00 25.69
CA PRO A 34 13.00 8.46 27.02
C PRO A 34 12.81 9.48 28.16
N VAL A 35 12.78 10.78 27.86
CA VAL A 35 12.61 11.84 28.88
C VAL A 35 11.14 12.05 29.19
N SER A 36 10.29 12.15 28.17
CA SER A 36 8.85 12.32 28.34
C SER A 36 8.10 10.99 28.50
N GLN A 37 8.75 9.85 28.20
CA GLN A 37 8.13 8.52 28.11
C GLN A 37 6.96 8.46 27.11
N LEU A 38 6.95 9.38 26.13
CA LEU A 38 5.94 9.44 25.08
C LEU A 38 6.48 8.88 23.78
N ILE A 39 5.59 8.26 23.01
CA ILE A 39 5.84 7.92 21.60
C ILE A 39 5.41 9.13 20.78
N ASN A 40 6.35 9.70 20.03
CA ASN A 40 6.04 10.73 19.05
C ASN A 40 5.93 10.07 17.68
N GLU A 41 4.77 10.21 17.06
CA GLU A 41 4.54 9.76 15.69
C GLU A 41 4.84 10.89 14.72
N THR A 42 5.56 10.57 13.65
CA THR A 42 5.77 11.47 12.52
C THR A 42 5.22 10.81 11.26
N TYR A 43 4.37 11.56 10.56
CA TYR A 43 3.70 11.13 9.35
C TYR A 43 4.39 11.73 8.13
N ASP A 44 4.85 10.87 7.22
CA ASP A 44 5.45 11.27 5.95
C ASP A 44 4.57 10.76 4.81
N ASP A 45 3.94 11.69 4.09
CA ASP A 45 2.95 11.41 3.06
C ASP A 45 3.52 11.64 1.66
N ALA A 46 3.24 10.71 0.76
CA ALA A 46 3.64 10.77 -0.64
C ALA A 46 2.48 10.39 -1.56
N SER A 47 2.32 11.13 -2.65
CA SER A 47 1.34 10.81 -3.68
C SER A 47 1.93 9.82 -4.69
N ALA A 48 1.17 8.79 -5.03
CA ALA A 48 1.53 7.82 -6.07
C ALA A 48 0.30 7.47 -6.93
N VAL A 49 0.54 6.89 -8.10
CA VAL A 49 -0.50 6.29 -8.94
C VAL A 49 -0.47 4.78 -8.72
N ALA A 50 -1.56 4.22 -8.22
CA ALA A 50 -1.72 2.79 -8.03
C ALA A 50 -2.89 2.23 -8.85
N ILE A 51 -2.75 1.01 -9.34
CA ILE A 51 -3.87 0.26 -9.91
C ILE A 51 -4.46 -0.59 -8.77
N PRO A 52 -5.73 -0.33 -8.35
CA PRO A 52 -6.39 -1.17 -7.38
C PRO A 52 -6.64 -2.56 -7.99
N GLY A 53 -6.12 -3.59 -7.34
CA GLY A 53 -6.35 -4.99 -7.68
C GLY A 53 -7.55 -5.58 -6.94
N HIS A 54 -7.80 -6.87 -7.15
CA HIS A 54 -8.98 -7.53 -6.60
C HIS A 54 -8.89 -7.66 -5.06
N ALA A 55 -9.91 -7.16 -4.36
CA ALA A 55 -10.10 -7.43 -2.94
C ALA A 55 -10.66 -8.84 -2.77
N SER A 56 -9.84 -9.77 -2.28
CA SER A 56 -10.36 -11.10 -1.95
C SER A 56 -11.05 -11.01 -0.60
N ILE A 57 -12.38 -10.79 -0.60
CA ILE A 57 -13.18 -10.83 0.63
C ILE A 57 -13.42 -12.30 0.96
N GLY A 58 -12.42 -12.93 1.58
CA GLY A 58 -12.54 -14.28 2.13
C GLY A 58 -13.01 -14.21 3.58
N LEU A 59 -14.07 -14.92 3.92
CA LEU A 59 -14.34 -15.28 5.31
C LEU A 59 -13.21 -16.21 5.76
N THR A 60 -12.52 -15.90 6.85
CA THR A 60 -11.53 -16.82 7.42
C THR A 60 -12.27 -18.01 8.02
N ASP A 61 -12.05 -19.21 7.47
CA ASP A 61 -12.59 -20.44 8.03
C ASP A 61 -12.05 -20.64 9.46
N GLY A 62 -12.94 -20.57 10.45
CA GLY A 62 -12.63 -20.81 11.86
C GLY A 62 -12.97 -19.67 12.82
N THR A 63 -13.36 -18.48 12.35
CA THR A 63 -13.60 -17.29 13.21
C THR A 63 -15.08 -16.91 13.39
N ALA A 64 -16.01 -17.84 13.17
CA ALA A 64 -17.46 -17.60 13.30
C ALA A 64 -17.99 -16.38 12.51
N GLY A 65 -17.33 -15.99 11.41
CA GLY A 65 -17.75 -14.87 10.57
C GLY A 65 -17.44 -13.48 11.16
N GLN A 66 -16.57 -13.38 12.17
CA GLN A 66 -16.20 -12.10 12.78
C GLN A 66 -14.88 -11.50 12.28
N HIS A 67 -14.08 -12.26 11.52
CA HIS A 67 -12.86 -11.74 10.90
C HIS A 67 -13.03 -11.68 9.38
N PHE A 68 -13.15 -10.45 8.86
CA PHE A 68 -13.06 -10.17 7.44
C PHE A 68 -11.59 -10.07 7.05
N ALA A 69 -11.05 -11.08 6.34
CA ALA A 69 -9.79 -10.91 5.62
C ALA A 69 -10.11 -10.19 4.31
N GLY A 70 -10.43 -8.90 4.40
CA GLY A 70 -10.56 -8.03 3.25
C GLY A 70 -9.18 -7.57 2.81
N GLU A 71 -8.38 -8.50 2.25
CA GLU A 71 -7.10 -8.16 1.66
C GLU A 71 -7.36 -7.43 0.34
N ALA A 72 -6.99 -6.16 0.27
CA ALA A 72 -6.96 -5.36 -0.94
C ALA A 72 -5.54 -5.36 -1.48
N SER A 73 -5.37 -5.61 -2.77
CA SER A 73 -4.07 -5.49 -3.43
C SER A 73 -3.99 -4.18 -4.20
N PHE A 74 -2.85 -3.51 -4.18
CA PHE A 74 -2.59 -2.34 -5.02
C PHE A 74 -1.27 -2.54 -5.78
N PHE A 75 -1.25 -2.20 -7.05
CA PHE A 75 -0.02 -2.23 -7.85
C PHE A 75 0.51 -0.81 -8.03
N VAL A 76 1.75 -0.56 -7.64
CA VAL A 76 2.40 0.74 -7.76
C VAL A 76 3.73 0.57 -8.49
N ARG A 77 4.20 1.63 -9.17
CA ARG A 77 5.54 1.63 -9.77
C ARG A 77 6.59 1.75 -8.67
N ALA A 78 7.69 1.02 -8.78
CA ALA A 78 8.73 1.07 -7.75
C ALA A 78 9.35 2.46 -7.63
N GLY A 79 9.48 3.19 -8.75
CA GLY A 79 9.90 4.59 -8.75
C GLY A 79 8.94 5.57 -8.05
N GLU A 80 7.68 5.19 -7.82
CA GLU A 80 6.67 6.01 -7.12
C GLU A 80 6.47 5.59 -5.66
N TYR A 81 7.14 4.53 -5.20
CA TYR A 81 7.12 4.09 -3.81
C TYR A 81 8.37 4.61 -3.09
N PRO A 82 8.29 5.72 -2.35
CA PRO A 82 9.47 6.39 -1.79
C PRO A 82 10.01 5.72 -0.52
N PHE A 83 9.35 4.65 -0.05
CA PHE A 83 9.64 4.02 1.22
C PHE A 83 10.42 2.71 1.03
N ALA A 84 11.08 2.25 2.10
CA ALA A 84 11.70 0.93 2.08
C ALA A 84 10.62 -0.16 1.98
N LEU A 85 10.94 -1.27 1.31
CA LEU A 85 10.01 -2.38 1.11
C LEU A 85 9.55 -3.06 2.41
N ASN A 86 10.31 -2.90 3.50
CA ASN A 86 10.06 -3.53 4.81
C ASN A 86 9.52 -2.55 5.87
N VAL A 87 8.81 -1.49 5.48
CA VAL A 87 8.31 -0.51 6.46
C VAL A 87 7.15 -1.10 7.25
N SER A 88 7.42 -1.45 8.51
CA SER A 88 6.39 -1.65 9.52
C SER A 88 5.62 -0.34 9.70
N ASN A 89 4.29 -0.40 9.67
CA ASN A 89 3.37 0.73 9.84
C ASN A 89 3.19 1.66 8.63
N ALA A 90 3.49 1.19 7.41
CA ALA A 90 3.10 1.90 6.20
C ALA A 90 1.57 1.81 6.00
N ARG A 91 0.97 2.90 5.52
CA ARG A 91 -0.47 3.04 5.27
C ARG A 91 -0.70 3.54 3.84
N LEU A 92 -1.86 3.22 3.28
CA LEU A 92 -2.32 3.67 1.96
C LEU A 92 -3.72 4.24 2.09
N GLU A 93 -3.96 5.42 1.53
CA GLU A 93 -5.28 6.01 1.38
C GLU A 93 -5.76 5.88 -0.07
N TYR A 94 -6.98 5.37 -0.23
CA TYR A 94 -7.66 5.27 -1.52
C TYR A 94 -9.15 5.50 -1.32
N GLU A 95 -9.75 6.44 -2.06
CA GLU A 95 -11.18 6.80 -1.98
C GLU A 95 -11.64 7.05 -0.53
N ASP A 96 -10.94 7.95 0.18
CA ASP A 96 -11.20 8.32 1.58
C ASP A 96 -11.15 7.15 2.58
N THR A 97 -10.61 6.00 2.16
CA THR A 97 -10.45 4.81 2.98
C THR A 97 -8.97 4.54 3.22
N TRP A 98 -8.61 4.37 4.49
CA TRP A 98 -7.26 4.01 4.89
C TRP A 98 -7.08 2.50 4.99
N PHE A 99 -5.89 2.06 4.59
CA PHE A 99 -5.46 0.67 4.62
C PHE A 99 -4.09 0.57 5.26
N TYR A 100 -3.88 -0.45 6.10
CA TYR A 100 -2.53 -0.87 6.49
C TYR A 100 -1.88 -1.59 5.34
N ILE A 101 -0.63 -1.25 5.01
CA ILE A 101 0.20 -2.02 4.08
C ILE A 101 0.87 -3.12 4.90
N GLU A 102 0.50 -4.38 4.65
CA GLU A 102 0.99 -5.55 5.38
C GLU A 102 2.19 -6.20 4.67
N ALA A 103 2.27 -6.08 3.35
CA ALA A 103 3.40 -6.58 2.58
C ALA A 103 3.62 -5.78 1.29
N VAL A 104 4.90 -5.67 0.90
CA VAL A 104 5.33 -5.12 -0.39
C VAL A 104 6.15 -6.18 -1.11
N ARG A 105 5.77 -6.51 -2.35
CA ARG A 105 6.46 -7.52 -3.15
C ARG A 105 6.83 -6.97 -4.52
N GLU A 106 8.07 -7.22 -4.95
CA GLU A 106 8.48 -6.98 -6.34
C GLU A 106 7.89 -8.03 -7.28
N CYS A 107 7.22 -7.57 -8.33
CA CYS A 107 6.60 -8.41 -9.37
C CYS A 107 7.40 -8.43 -10.68
N GLY A 108 8.54 -7.73 -10.72
CA GLY A 108 9.32 -7.50 -11.95
C GLY A 108 8.83 -6.29 -12.73
N ALA A 109 9.56 -5.91 -13.78
CA ALA A 109 9.22 -4.76 -14.65
C ALA A 109 8.95 -3.44 -13.90
N ASP A 110 9.71 -3.17 -12.82
CA ASP A 110 9.54 -1.99 -11.95
C ASP A 110 8.17 -1.89 -11.27
N LEU A 111 7.49 -3.03 -11.08
CA LEU A 111 6.18 -3.10 -10.44
C LEU A 111 6.28 -3.67 -9.03
N LEU A 112 5.61 -3.00 -8.09
CA LEU A 112 5.41 -3.45 -6.72
C LEU A 112 3.94 -3.82 -6.51
N GLN A 113 3.70 -4.93 -5.83
CA GLN A 113 2.40 -5.31 -5.30
C GLN A 113 2.36 -5.03 -3.81
N LEU A 114 1.45 -4.17 -3.39
CA LEU A 114 1.10 -3.89 -2.01
C LEU A 114 -0.05 -4.79 -1.61
N THR A 115 0.10 -5.53 -0.53
CA THR A 115 -0.98 -6.26 0.13
C THR A 115 -1.44 -5.43 1.31
N CYS A 116 -2.71 -5.05 1.31
CA CYS A 116 -3.25 -4.08 2.24
C CYS A 116 -4.48 -4.63 2.96
N ARG A 117 -4.66 -4.26 4.22
CA ARG A 117 -5.86 -4.55 5.01
C ARG A 117 -6.57 -3.25 5.37
N ARG A 118 -7.87 -3.21 5.15
CA ARG A 118 -8.69 -2.03 5.47
C ARG A 118 -8.63 -1.67 6.96
N MET A 119 -8.53 -0.38 7.26
CA MET A 119 -8.66 0.18 8.61
C MET A 119 -10.15 0.41 8.93
N GLU A 120 -10.58 0.07 10.14
CA GLU A 120 -11.96 0.27 10.59
C GLU A 120 -12.22 1.73 11.03
N THR A 121 -11.18 2.40 11.52
CA THR A 121 -11.14 3.82 11.93
C THR A 121 -10.07 4.59 11.15
N GLY A 122 -10.21 5.92 11.08
CA GLY A 122 -9.24 6.78 10.41
C GLY A 122 -7.85 6.71 11.06
N PRO A 123 -6.78 7.12 10.36
CA PRO A 123 -5.39 7.00 10.82
C PRO A 123 -5.06 7.84 12.06
N ASP A 124 -5.94 8.76 12.43
CA ASP A 124 -5.77 9.75 13.50
C ASP A 124 -6.80 9.57 14.65
N GLU A 125 -7.56 8.46 14.66
CA GLU A 125 -8.56 8.12 15.68
C GLU A 125 -8.09 6.93 16.54
N ASP A 126 -7.10 7.16 17.41
CA ASP A 126 -6.74 6.30 18.55
C ASP A 126 -6.60 7.12 19.84
#